data_AF-A0A8T5N2Z9-F1
#
_entry.id   AF-A0A8T5N2Z9-F1
#
_cell.length_a   1.000
_cell.length_b   1.000
_cell.length_c   1.000
_cell.angle_alpha   90.00
_cell.angle_beta   90.00
_cell.angle_gamma   90.00
#
_symmetry.space_group_name_H-M   'P 1'
#
loop_
_entity.id
_entity.type
_entity.pdbx_description
1 polymer ?
#
loop_
_entity_poly.entity_id
_entity_poly.type
_entity_poly.pdbx_seq_one_letter_code
_entity_poly.pdbx_strand_id
1 'polypeptide(L)'
;KKINLILFGETHGFLDDNSIQEEIIKIFKPTIFLYEMLEETNLFTIEEHEEFLKQPDEKDFSVISIFGELKKTVALANKHNLPIVGSDIRNMCRENKDFLKKTELSKEEMKIEEDILKKREERQVQEMLSHLKKGKKVLATTGAFHLRQDSPLLNLKENYLIIYPTYNGEQIFTPPENFDIKSVTFDIKEIS
;
A
#
# COMPACT_ATOMS: atom_id res chain seq x y z
N LYS A 1 -21.10 11.23 -6.47
CA LYS A 1 -21.48 9.78 -6.34
C LYS A 1 -20.98 9.28 -4.97
N LYS A 2 -21.43 8.14 -4.44
CA LYS A 2 -20.91 7.63 -3.16
C LYS A 2 -19.49 7.10 -3.35
N ILE A 3 -18.53 7.67 -2.61
CA ILE A 3 -17.13 7.22 -2.61
C ILE A 3 -17.00 6.06 -1.63
N ASN A 4 -16.64 4.87 -2.14
CA ASN A 4 -16.43 3.66 -1.34
C ASN A 4 -14.98 3.17 -1.36
N LEU A 5 -14.07 3.88 -2.04
CA LEU A 5 -12.64 3.59 -2.07
C LEU A 5 -11.84 4.86 -1.78
N ILE A 6 -10.87 4.74 -0.88
CA ILE A 6 -9.73 5.64 -0.75
C ILE A 6 -8.47 4.83 -1.05
N LEU A 7 -7.68 5.32 -1.99
CA LEU A 7 -6.35 4.80 -2.32
C LEU A 7 -5.30 5.76 -1.76
N PHE A 8 -4.47 5.28 -0.83
CA PHE A 8 -3.42 6.05 -0.19
C PHE A 8 -2.05 5.62 -0.69
N GLY A 9 -1.26 6.57 -1.19
CA GLY A 9 0.13 6.39 -1.57
C GLY A 9 1.04 6.54 -0.37
N GLU A 10 1.54 5.43 0.16
CA GLU A 10 2.47 5.43 1.28
C GLU A 10 3.90 5.69 0.84
N THR A 11 4.69 6.16 1.79
CA THR A 11 6.09 6.55 1.59
C THR A 11 7.07 5.52 2.11
N HIS A 12 6.56 4.35 2.52
CA HIS A 12 7.30 3.28 3.17
C HIS A 12 8.18 3.79 4.31
N GLY A 13 7.65 4.74 5.09
CA GLY A 13 8.24 5.16 6.36
C GLY A 13 9.16 6.38 6.33
N PHE A 14 9.32 7.08 5.19
CA PHE A 14 9.97 8.40 5.22
C PHE A 14 9.03 9.50 5.74
N LEU A 15 7.71 9.28 5.73
CA LEU A 15 6.71 10.07 6.47
C LEU A 15 6.04 9.21 7.54
N ASP A 16 5.31 9.84 8.46
CA ASP A 16 4.42 9.16 9.39
C ASP A 16 3.11 8.74 8.70
N ASP A 17 3.22 7.80 7.77
CA ASP A 17 2.09 7.27 6.99
C ASP A 17 0.97 6.73 7.90
N ASN A 18 1.32 6.14 9.06
CA ASN A 18 0.35 5.56 10.00
C ASN A 18 -0.56 6.63 10.63
N SER A 19 -0.02 7.80 10.96
CA SER A 19 -0.83 8.90 11.51
C SER A 19 -1.93 9.33 10.54
N ILE A 20 -1.60 9.41 9.25
CA ILE A 20 -2.52 9.82 8.19
C ILE A 20 -3.54 8.72 7.91
N GLN A 21 -3.10 7.46 7.83
CA GLN A 21 -3.99 6.31 7.72
C GLN A 21 -4.99 6.27 8.89
N GLU A 22 -4.56 6.59 10.11
CA GLU A 22 -5.45 6.68 11.28
C GLU A 22 -6.52 7.77 11.09
N GLU A 23 -6.16 8.95 10.60
CA GLU A 23 -7.12 10.02 10.28
C GLU A 23 -8.12 9.60 9.21
N ILE A 24 -7.63 8.97 8.14
CA ILE A 24 -8.48 8.42 7.07
C ILE A 24 -9.46 7.40 7.66
N ILE A 25 -9.00 6.45 8.49
CA ILE A 25 -9.86 5.43 9.11
C ILE A 25 -10.96 6.08 9.95
N LYS A 26 -10.64 7.12 10.75
CA LYS A 26 -11.61 7.82 11.60
C LYS A 26 -12.69 8.55 10.78
N ILE A 27 -12.29 9.23 9.71
CA ILE A 27 -13.19 10.05 8.89
C ILE A 27 -13.98 9.18 7.92
N PHE A 28 -13.27 8.36 7.15
CA PHE A 28 -13.85 7.53 6.09
C PHE A 28 -14.59 6.32 6.64
N LYS A 29 -14.19 5.79 7.80
CA LYS A 29 -14.78 4.58 8.41
C LYS A 29 -14.84 3.42 7.41
N PRO A 30 -13.66 2.95 6.92
CA PRO A 30 -13.62 1.78 6.07
C PRO A 30 -14.15 0.55 6.80
N THR A 31 -14.63 -0.42 6.04
CA THR A 31 -15.05 -1.74 6.56
C THR A 31 -13.98 -2.81 6.31
N ILE A 32 -12.95 -2.48 5.53
CA ILE A 32 -11.79 -3.31 5.26
C ILE A 32 -10.60 -2.44 4.90
N PHE A 33 -9.41 -2.87 5.31
CA PHE A 33 -8.14 -2.26 4.98
C PHE A 33 -7.36 -3.20 4.07
N LEU A 34 -7.02 -2.77 2.86
CA LEU A 34 -6.11 -3.48 1.96
C LEU A 34 -4.70 -2.90 2.09
N TYR A 35 -3.71 -3.75 2.31
CA TYR A 35 -2.32 -3.33 2.52
C TYR A 35 -1.35 -4.11 1.62
N GLU A 36 -0.59 -3.39 0.81
CA GLU A 36 0.38 -3.96 -0.14
C GLU A 36 1.40 -4.89 0.55
N MET A 37 2.07 -4.42 1.60
CA MET A 37 3.20 -5.12 2.21
C MET A 37 2.81 -6.38 3.00
N LEU A 38 1.50 -6.61 3.20
CA LEU A 38 0.96 -7.84 3.80
C LEU A 38 0.79 -8.97 2.76
N GLU A 39 1.06 -8.68 1.48
CA GLU A 39 1.08 -9.62 0.35
C GLU A 39 -0.24 -10.38 0.21
N GLU A 40 -0.26 -11.69 0.43
CA GLU A 40 -1.47 -12.53 0.31
C GLU A 40 -2.06 -12.89 1.69
N THR A 41 -1.47 -12.35 2.78
CA THR A 41 -1.90 -12.68 4.15
C THR A 41 -3.12 -11.88 4.54
N ASN A 42 -4.10 -12.55 5.16
CA ASN A 42 -5.36 -11.94 5.58
C ASN A 42 -5.55 -12.13 7.08
N LEU A 43 -5.95 -11.04 7.75
CA LEU A 43 -6.24 -11.01 9.18
C LEU A 43 -7.61 -10.35 9.34
N PHE A 44 -8.63 -11.17 9.58
CA PHE A 44 -10.03 -10.76 9.67
C PHE A 44 -10.48 -10.54 11.11
N THR A 45 -9.83 -11.16 12.09
CA THR A 45 -10.23 -11.09 13.50
C THR A 45 -9.16 -10.47 14.39
N ILE A 46 -9.58 -10.04 15.59
CA ILE A 46 -8.68 -9.50 16.62
C ILE A 46 -7.63 -10.55 17.02
N GLU A 47 -8.04 -11.81 17.15
CA GLU A 47 -7.14 -12.91 17.52
C GLU A 47 -6.05 -13.13 16.48
N GLU A 48 -6.40 -13.04 15.18
CA GLU A 48 -5.43 -13.14 14.08
C GLU A 48 -4.46 -11.96 14.09
N HIS A 49 -4.92 -10.74 14.36
CA HIS A 49 -4.04 -9.59 14.56
C HIS A 49 -3.10 -9.79 15.74
N GLU A 50 -3.62 -10.19 16.90
CA GLU A 50 -2.81 -10.39 18.11
C GLU A 50 -1.74 -11.45 17.90
N GLU A 51 -2.06 -12.55 17.20
CA GLU A 51 -1.09 -13.59 16.89
C GLU A 51 0.00 -13.10 15.93
N PHE A 52 -0.38 -12.28 14.93
CA PHE A 52 0.59 -11.62 14.05
C PHE A 52 1.52 -10.68 14.84
N LEU A 53 0.97 -9.88 15.75
CA LEU A 53 1.72 -8.89 16.54
C LEU A 53 2.71 -9.53 17.54
N LYS A 54 2.53 -10.81 17.90
CA LYS A 54 3.47 -11.57 18.75
C LYS A 54 4.74 -12.03 18.04
N GLN A 55 4.77 -12.05 16.70
CA GLN A 55 5.94 -12.50 15.95
C GLN A 55 7.16 -11.61 16.23
N PRO A 56 8.41 -12.11 16.28
CA PRO A 56 9.58 -11.26 16.50
C PRO A 56 9.78 -10.22 15.39
N ASP A 57 10.18 -8.99 15.74
CA ASP A 57 10.31 -7.89 14.76
C ASP A 57 11.32 -8.22 13.65
N GLU A 58 12.47 -8.78 14.02
CA GLU A 58 13.59 -9.16 13.12
C GLU A 58 13.30 -10.38 12.25
N LYS A 59 12.17 -11.07 12.47
CA LYS A 59 11.82 -12.25 11.69
C LYS A 59 11.37 -11.80 10.30
N ASP A 60 11.90 -12.46 9.26
CA ASP A 60 11.38 -12.30 7.90
C ASP A 60 9.89 -12.68 7.86
N PHE A 61 9.06 -11.76 7.36
CA PHE A 61 7.68 -12.06 6.97
C PHE A 61 7.66 -12.66 5.57
N SER A 62 8.50 -12.10 4.68
CA SER A 62 8.67 -12.54 3.31
C SER A 62 10.09 -12.24 2.82
N VAL A 63 10.35 -12.47 1.52
CA VAL A 63 11.58 -12.02 0.87
C VAL A 63 11.73 -10.49 0.92
N ILE A 64 10.62 -9.77 1.01
CA ILE A 64 10.57 -8.31 0.89
C ILE A 64 10.66 -7.62 2.24
N SER A 65 9.93 -8.14 3.24
CA SER A 65 9.73 -7.44 4.51
C SER A 65 9.93 -8.33 5.73
N ILE A 66 10.18 -7.65 6.86
CA ILE A 66 10.20 -8.26 8.19
C ILE A 66 8.90 -7.94 8.95
N PHE A 67 8.59 -8.73 9.97
CA PHE A 67 7.38 -8.49 10.78
C PHE A 67 7.36 -7.10 11.41
N GLY A 68 8.51 -6.60 11.89
CA GLY A 68 8.62 -5.29 12.53
C GLY A 68 8.10 -4.12 11.68
N GLU A 69 8.31 -4.19 10.36
CA GLU A 69 7.83 -3.18 9.40
C GLU A 69 6.30 -3.18 9.28
N LEU A 70 5.68 -4.36 9.34
CA LEU A 70 4.23 -4.53 9.13
C LEU A 70 3.41 -4.30 10.41
N LYS A 71 4.02 -4.50 11.58
CA LYS A 71 3.33 -4.45 12.86
C LYS A 71 2.63 -3.12 13.14
N LYS A 72 3.18 -1.99 12.70
CA LYS A 72 2.55 -0.69 12.93
C LYS A 72 1.18 -0.61 12.25
N THR A 73 1.12 -1.02 10.98
CA THR A 73 -0.12 -1.03 10.20
C THR A 73 -1.12 -2.08 10.72
N VAL A 74 -0.64 -3.27 11.10
CA VAL A 74 -1.50 -4.30 11.71
C VAL A 74 -2.03 -3.87 13.08
N ALA A 75 -1.21 -3.20 13.90
CA ALA A 75 -1.64 -2.66 15.18
C ALA A 75 -2.68 -1.55 15.01
N LEU A 76 -2.53 -0.70 13.98
CA LEU A 76 -3.51 0.31 13.63
C LEU A 76 -4.85 -0.34 13.23
N ALA A 77 -4.83 -1.36 12.37
CA ALA A 77 -6.03 -2.12 12.01
C ALA A 77 -6.69 -2.75 13.24
N ASN A 78 -5.90 -3.37 14.12
CA ASN A 78 -6.37 -3.99 15.36
C ASN A 78 -7.04 -2.97 16.30
N LYS A 79 -6.40 -1.80 16.51
CA LYS A 79 -6.93 -0.69 17.33
C LYS A 79 -8.33 -0.27 16.89
N HIS A 80 -8.62 -0.35 15.59
CA HIS A 80 -9.90 0.05 15.01
C HIS A 80 -10.86 -1.13 14.75
N ASN A 81 -10.51 -2.34 15.20
CA ASN A 81 -11.25 -3.58 14.90
C ASN A 81 -11.58 -3.70 13.40
N LEU A 82 -10.59 -3.38 12.56
CA LEU A 82 -10.72 -3.30 11.11
C LEU A 82 -10.02 -4.51 10.49
N PRO A 83 -10.74 -5.38 9.74
CA PRO A 83 -10.09 -6.45 8.99
C PRO A 83 -9.03 -5.89 8.04
N ILE A 84 -7.85 -6.50 8.02
CA ILE A 84 -6.76 -6.16 7.11
C ILE A 84 -6.43 -7.34 6.19
N VAL A 85 -6.33 -7.06 4.90
CA VAL A 85 -6.14 -8.06 3.84
C VAL A 85 -4.96 -7.61 2.99
N GLY A 86 -4.05 -8.54 2.72
CA GLY A 86 -2.95 -8.30 1.81
C GLY A 86 -3.46 -8.14 0.37
N SER A 87 -2.95 -7.13 -0.33
CA SER A 87 -3.39 -6.83 -1.70
C SER A 87 -2.38 -7.17 -2.78
N ASP A 88 -1.20 -7.67 -2.43
CA ASP A 88 -0.14 -7.96 -3.39
C ASP A 88 0.14 -9.47 -3.52
N ILE A 89 1.12 -9.84 -4.33
CA ILE A 89 1.56 -11.20 -4.59
C ILE A 89 2.62 -11.58 -3.57
N ARG A 90 2.64 -12.85 -3.12
CA ARG A 90 3.68 -13.36 -2.21
C ARG A 90 5.08 -13.03 -2.74
N ASN A 91 5.92 -12.49 -1.87
CA ASN A 91 7.29 -12.05 -2.17
C ASN A 91 7.40 -11.05 -3.33
N MET A 92 6.32 -10.39 -3.76
CA MET A 92 6.30 -9.48 -4.92
C MET A 92 6.93 -10.11 -6.19
N CYS A 93 6.67 -11.41 -6.41
CA CYS A 93 7.26 -12.20 -7.49
C CYS A 93 8.79 -12.39 -7.43
N ARG A 94 9.40 -12.23 -6.25
CA ARG A 94 10.84 -12.44 -6.03
C ARG A 94 11.12 -13.79 -5.39
N GLU A 95 12.19 -14.44 -5.85
CA GLU A 95 12.67 -15.69 -5.27
C GLU A 95 13.53 -15.46 -4.03
N ASN A 96 14.34 -14.41 -4.03
CA ASN A 96 15.28 -14.09 -2.95
C ASN A 96 15.62 -12.58 -2.94
N LYS A 97 16.47 -12.14 -2.01
CA LYS A 97 16.86 -10.73 -1.80
C LYS A 97 17.96 -10.23 -2.78
N ASP A 98 18.43 -11.03 -3.74
CA ASP A 98 19.53 -10.62 -4.63
C ASP A 98 19.18 -9.47 -5.57
N PHE A 99 17.89 -9.24 -5.85
CA PHE A 99 17.44 -8.09 -6.64
C PHE A 99 17.83 -6.75 -5.98
N LEU A 100 17.97 -6.71 -4.65
CA LEU A 100 18.41 -5.50 -3.92
C LEU A 100 19.87 -5.13 -4.20
N LYS A 101 20.68 -6.06 -4.73
CA LYS A 101 22.11 -5.83 -5.01
C LYS A 101 22.34 -5.20 -6.39
N LYS A 102 21.32 -5.13 -7.24
CA LYS A 102 21.45 -4.61 -8.61
C LYS A 102 21.17 -3.11 -8.63
N THR A 103 22.17 -2.34 -9.06
CA THR A 103 22.04 -0.89 -9.26
C THR A 103 21.66 -0.52 -10.69
N GLU A 104 21.96 -1.40 -11.65
CA GLU A 104 21.67 -1.22 -13.07
C GLU A 104 21.03 -2.49 -13.62
N LEU A 105 20.05 -2.31 -14.51
CA LEU A 105 19.32 -3.39 -15.16
C LEU A 105 19.60 -3.35 -16.66
N SER A 106 19.80 -4.52 -17.26
CA SER A 106 19.75 -4.70 -18.71
C SER A 106 18.34 -4.43 -19.25
N LYS A 107 18.20 -4.28 -20.58
CA LYS A 107 16.90 -4.05 -21.22
C LYS A 107 15.92 -5.18 -20.97
N GLU A 108 16.41 -6.42 -21.00
CA GLU A 108 15.63 -7.62 -20.71
C GLU A 108 15.15 -7.62 -19.25
N GLU A 109 16.02 -7.25 -18.32
CA GLU A 109 15.66 -7.15 -16.90
C GLU A 109 14.65 -6.03 -16.64
N MET A 110 14.83 -4.86 -17.24
CA MET A 110 13.83 -3.77 -17.16
C MET A 110 12.45 -4.24 -17.63
N LYS A 111 12.39 -4.99 -18.72
CA LYS A 111 11.12 -5.55 -19.20
C LYS A 111 10.50 -6.54 -18.21
N ILE A 112 11.33 -7.37 -17.59
CA ILE A 112 10.87 -8.29 -16.52
C ILE A 112 10.32 -7.49 -15.32
N GLU A 113 11.00 -6.41 -14.94
CA GLU A 113 10.54 -5.51 -13.87
C GLU A 113 9.19 -4.86 -14.18
N GLU A 114 9.02 -4.36 -15.40
CA GLU A 114 7.75 -3.79 -15.86
C GLU A 114 6.63 -4.84 -15.83
N ASP A 115 6.91 -6.07 -16.28
CA ASP A 115 5.95 -7.17 -16.24
C ASP A 115 5.58 -7.57 -14.80
N ILE A 116 6.55 -7.60 -13.88
CA ILE A 116 6.30 -7.86 -12.44
C ILE A 116 5.45 -6.74 -11.85
N LEU A 117 5.85 -5.49 -12.06
CA LEU A 117 5.15 -4.31 -11.56
C LEU A 117 3.69 -4.31 -11.99
N LYS A 118 3.44 -4.55 -13.28
CA LYS A 118 2.09 -4.62 -13.82
C LYS A 118 1.27 -5.74 -13.18
N LYS A 119 1.84 -6.94 -13.02
CA LYS A 119 1.14 -8.09 -12.38
C LYS A 119 0.74 -7.76 -10.94
N ARG A 120 1.62 -7.12 -10.18
CA ARG A 120 1.35 -6.68 -8.80
C ARG A 120 0.22 -5.67 -8.75
N GLU A 121 0.24 -4.67 -9.63
CA GLU A 121 -0.81 -3.65 -9.70
C GLU A 121 -2.16 -4.24 -10.13
N GLU A 122 -2.16 -5.17 -11.10
CA GLU A 122 -3.36 -5.88 -11.50
C GLU A 122 -3.95 -6.72 -10.36
N ARG A 123 -3.10 -7.38 -9.56
CA ARG A 123 -3.51 -8.11 -8.35
C ARG A 123 -4.19 -7.18 -7.34
N GLN A 124 -3.57 -6.03 -7.06
CA GLN A 124 -4.13 -5.03 -6.15
C GLN A 124 -5.48 -4.49 -6.65
N VAL A 125 -5.59 -4.19 -7.96
CA VAL A 125 -6.87 -3.79 -8.60
C VAL A 125 -7.93 -4.86 -8.40
N GLN A 126 -7.60 -6.14 -8.62
CA GLN A 126 -8.53 -7.24 -8.45
C GLN A 126 -9.05 -7.32 -7.02
N GLU A 127 -8.18 -7.20 -6.01
CA GLU A 127 -8.59 -7.24 -4.61
C GLU A 127 -9.49 -6.06 -4.23
N MET A 128 -9.14 -4.83 -4.63
CA MET A 128 -9.99 -3.66 -4.43
C MET A 128 -11.38 -3.87 -5.03
N LEU A 129 -11.46 -4.27 -6.30
CA LEU A 129 -12.73 -4.49 -6.99
C LEU A 129 -13.52 -5.66 -6.39
N SER A 130 -12.86 -6.71 -5.89
CA SER A 130 -13.53 -7.85 -5.25
C SER A 130 -14.31 -7.42 -4.00
N HIS A 131 -13.72 -6.52 -3.19
CA HIS A 131 -14.34 -6.01 -1.97
C HIS A 131 -15.39 -4.95 -2.25
N LEU A 132 -15.16 -4.06 -3.22
CA LEU A 132 -16.16 -3.07 -3.66
C LEU A 132 -17.43 -3.75 -4.18
N LYS A 133 -17.30 -4.82 -4.97
CA LYS A 133 -18.45 -5.63 -5.45
C LYS A 133 -19.25 -6.26 -4.30
N LYS A 134 -18.62 -6.54 -3.16
CA LYS A 134 -19.27 -7.02 -1.93
C LYS A 134 -19.88 -5.88 -1.09
N GLY A 135 -19.88 -4.65 -1.61
CA GLY A 135 -20.43 -3.47 -0.94
C GLY A 135 -19.57 -2.93 0.21
N LYS A 136 -18.29 -3.33 0.29
CA LYS A 136 -17.37 -2.84 1.32
C LYS A 136 -16.94 -1.39 1.05
N LYS A 137 -16.70 -0.64 2.12
CA LYS A 137 -15.90 0.59 2.08
C LYS A 137 -14.43 0.21 2.27
N VAL A 138 -13.60 0.55 1.30
CA VAL A 138 -12.22 0.08 1.19
C VAL A 138 -11.26 1.25 1.43
N LEU A 139 -10.37 1.10 2.40
CA LEU A 139 -9.11 1.84 2.42
C LEU A 139 -8.05 0.91 1.82
N ALA A 140 -7.38 1.33 0.76
CA ALA A 140 -6.26 0.61 0.18
C ALA A 140 -5.00 1.46 0.30
N THR A 141 -3.90 0.87 0.77
CA THR A 141 -2.59 1.52 0.81
C THR A 141 -1.62 0.78 -0.10
N THR A 142 -0.86 1.55 -0.85
CA THR A 142 0.19 1.08 -1.77
C THR A 142 1.34 2.07 -1.77
N GLY A 143 2.55 1.66 -2.13
CA GLY A 143 3.66 2.57 -2.35
C GLY A 143 3.29 3.68 -3.33
N ALA A 144 3.66 4.92 -3.02
CA ALA A 144 3.31 6.10 -3.83
C ALA A 144 3.71 5.93 -5.32
N PHE A 145 4.77 5.18 -5.61
CA PHE A 145 5.22 4.85 -6.97
C PHE A 145 4.15 4.15 -7.81
N HIS A 146 3.29 3.33 -7.19
CA HIS A 146 2.19 2.66 -7.86
C HIS A 146 1.07 3.64 -8.27
N LEU A 147 1.14 4.91 -7.89
CA LEU A 147 0.19 5.96 -8.28
C LEU A 147 0.70 6.84 -9.44
N ARG A 148 1.67 6.35 -10.21
CA ARG A 148 2.09 6.99 -11.47
C ARG A 148 0.98 6.94 -12.54
N GLN A 149 1.07 7.84 -13.52
CA GLN A 149 0.00 8.11 -14.49
C GLN A 149 -0.50 6.88 -15.27
N ASP A 150 0.39 5.94 -15.59
CA ASP A 150 0.10 4.73 -16.38
C ASP A 150 -0.28 3.50 -15.52
N SER A 151 -0.35 3.65 -14.20
CA SER A 151 -0.68 2.55 -13.29
C SER A 151 -2.12 2.05 -13.49
N PRO A 152 -2.34 0.72 -13.53
CA PRO A 152 -3.68 0.12 -13.49
C PRO A 152 -4.53 0.59 -12.31
N LEU A 153 -3.92 0.96 -11.18
CA LEU A 153 -4.61 1.47 -9.99
C LEU A 153 -5.36 2.78 -10.25
N LEU A 154 -4.93 3.56 -11.26
CA LEU A 154 -5.55 4.83 -11.61
C LEU A 154 -6.71 4.67 -12.61
N ASN A 155 -6.90 3.49 -13.19
CA ASN A 155 -7.88 3.21 -14.23
C ASN A 155 -9.02 2.29 -13.76
N LEU A 156 -9.43 2.47 -12.50
CA LEU A 156 -10.59 1.79 -11.95
C LEU A 156 -11.87 2.39 -12.55
N LYS A 157 -12.80 1.55 -13.00
CA LYS A 157 -14.15 1.97 -13.43
C LYS A 157 -15.07 2.26 -12.23
N GLU A 158 -14.54 2.96 -11.24
CA GLU A 158 -15.17 3.27 -9.95
C GLU A 158 -14.88 4.73 -9.58
N ASN A 159 -15.64 5.29 -8.63
CA ASN A 159 -15.37 6.65 -8.14
C ASN A 159 -14.65 6.55 -6.80
N TYR A 160 -13.48 7.16 -6.72
CA TYR A 160 -12.58 7.00 -5.57
C TYR A 160 -11.76 8.26 -5.32
N LEU A 161 -11.23 8.37 -4.10
CA LEU A 161 -10.25 9.39 -3.76
C LEU A 161 -8.86 8.77 -3.78
N ILE A 162 -7.91 9.52 -4.29
CA ILE A 162 -6.48 9.24 -4.14
C ILE A 162 -5.92 10.28 -3.18
N ILE A 163 -5.15 9.82 -2.21
CA ILE A 163 -4.37 10.65 -1.30
C ILE A 163 -2.91 10.29 -1.51
N TYR A 164 -2.08 11.26 -1.87
CA TYR A 164 -0.68 11.02 -2.19
C TYR A 164 0.21 12.18 -1.74
N PRO A 165 1.46 11.89 -1.37
CA PRO A 165 2.40 12.91 -0.89
C PRO A 165 2.88 13.79 -2.05
N THR A 166 3.04 15.09 -1.77
CA THR A 166 3.56 16.09 -2.70
C THR A 166 4.66 16.93 -2.05
N TYR A 167 5.64 17.35 -2.85
CA TYR A 167 6.72 18.24 -2.45
C TYR A 167 6.85 19.32 -3.52
N ASN A 168 6.78 20.60 -3.12
CA ASN A 168 6.73 21.73 -4.04
C ASN A 168 5.61 21.64 -5.11
N GLY A 169 4.49 20.99 -4.78
CA GLY A 169 3.36 20.80 -5.68
C GLY A 169 3.51 19.63 -6.66
N GLU A 170 4.61 18.88 -6.61
CA GLU A 170 4.82 17.68 -7.42
C GLU A 170 4.65 16.42 -6.58
N GLN A 171 4.05 15.38 -7.16
CA GLN A 171 3.94 14.08 -6.50
C GLN A 171 5.33 13.49 -6.24
N ILE A 172 5.55 12.98 -5.03
CA ILE A 172 6.80 12.32 -4.66
C ILE A 172 6.62 10.81 -4.57
N PHE A 173 7.60 10.10 -5.11
CA PHE A 173 7.70 8.63 -5.03
C PHE A 173 8.83 8.20 -4.10
N THR A 174 9.88 9.02 -4.05
CA THR A 174 11.07 8.86 -3.20
C THR A 174 11.50 10.24 -2.68
N PRO A 175 12.27 10.30 -1.58
CA PRO A 175 12.82 11.56 -1.10
C PRO A 175 13.79 12.18 -2.13
N PRO A 176 13.57 13.42 -2.61
CA PRO A 176 14.51 14.13 -3.47
C PRO A 176 15.81 14.53 -2.76
N GLU A 177 16.81 14.97 -3.51
CA GLU A 177 18.00 15.60 -2.93
C GLU A 177 17.61 16.87 -2.13
N ASN A 178 18.19 17.04 -0.94
CA ASN A 178 17.86 18.12 0.01
C ASN A 178 16.40 18.11 0.50
N PHE A 179 15.81 16.91 0.64
CA PHE A 179 14.46 16.72 1.16
C PHE A 179 14.26 17.31 2.56
N ASP A 180 13.39 18.32 2.67
CA ASP A 180 12.83 18.76 3.94
C ASP A 180 11.46 18.11 4.16
N ILE A 181 11.43 17.15 5.08
CA ILE A 181 10.21 16.41 5.46
C ILE A 181 9.05 17.33 5.87
N LYS A 182 9.34 18.52 6.42
CA LYS A 182 8.31 19.47 6.87
C LYS A 182 7.60 20.18 5.72
N SER A 183 8.20 20.17 4.54
CA SER A 183 7.67 20.81 3.34
C SER A 183 6.83 19.84 2.49
N VAL A 184 6.64 18.61 2.95
CA VAL A 184 5.75 17.64 2.31
C VAL A 184 4.31 17.90 2.71
N THR A 185 3.44 17.90 1.70
CA THR A 185 1.99 17.97 1.85
C THR A 185 1.33 16.72 1.28
N PHE A 186 0.02 16.57 1.49
CA PHE A 186 -0.77 15.52 0.86
C PHE A 186 -1.86 16.14 0.01
N ASP A 187 -1.89 15.76 -1.26
CA ASP A 187 -2.95 16.17 -2.17
C ASP A 187 -4.03 15.09 -2.22
N ILE A 188 -5.27 15.55 -2.39
CA ILE A 188 -6.44 14.70 -2.52
C ILE A 188 -7.04 14.93 -3.90
N LYS A 189 -7.24 13.85 -4.66
CA LYS A 189 -7.85 13.89 -5.99
C LYS A 189 -9.03 12.95 -6.06
N GLU A 190 -10.17 13.45 -6.52
CA GLU A 190 -11.32 12.61 -6.90
C GLU A 190 -11.15 12.10 -8.34
N ILE A 191 -11.32 10.80 -8.52
CA ILE A 191 -11.37 10.13 -9.81
C ILE A 191 -12.80 9.62 -10.03
N SER A 192 -13.37 9.89 -11.20
CA SER A 192 -14.81 9.73 -11.49
C SER A 192 -15.13 9.09 -12.83
#